data_AF-A0A9W6CJI6-F1
#
_entry.id   AF-A0A9W6CJI6-F1
#
_cell.length_a   1.000
_cell.length_b   1.000
_cell.length_c   1.000
_cell.angle_alpha   90.00
_cell.angle_beta   90.00
_cell.angle_gamma   90.00
#
_symmetry.space_group_name_H-M   'P 1'
#
loop_
_entity.id
_entity.type
_entity.pdbx_description
1 polymer ?
#
loop_
_entity_poly.entity_id
_entity_poly.type
_entity_poly.pdbx_seq_one_letter_code
_entity_poly.pdbx_strand_id
1 'polypeptide(L)'
;MSYDDYLSIHGRKLGVTRSAPTKLVLDGVEQPPVTGAGEVVTTGGNQLLDGAFTFIAMQPTVGATYAATADGTGTGQVAGAVSMAQATSDDVNKIITLPNPLTGTKFLVLLPAATGYELRSHSPATVSINGGSGANAESAIPAGALVVIWCTGAAKWQGFTIAANGTVAGIEAAAA
;
A
#
# COMPACT_ATOMS: atom_id res chain seq x y z
N MET A 1 -38.79 19.57 35.02
CA MET A 1 -37.54 20.17 34.53
C MET A 1 -37.74 20.44 33.06
N SER A 2 -37.67 21.70 32.62
CA SER A 2 -37.88 22.01 31.19
C SER A 2 -36.69 21.51 30.37
N TYR A 3 -36.85 21.36 29.06
CA TYR A 3 -35.75 21.02 28.16
C TYR A 3 -34.60 22.04 28.26
N ASP A 4 -34.93 23.30 28.54
CA ASP A 4 -33.97 24.39 28.74
C ASP A 4 -33.21 24.26 30.06
N ASP A 5 -33.84 23.77 31.13
CA ASP A 5 -33.17 23.49 32.41
C ASP A 5 -32.16 22.33 32.28
N TYR A 6 -32.50 21.30 31.49
CA TYR A 6 -31.62 20.15 31.28
C TYR A 6 -30.34 20.56 30.54
N LEU A 7 -30.47 21.39 29.49
CA LEU A 7 -29.34 21.93 28.73
C LEU A 7 -28.53 22.98 29.52
N SER A 8 -29.15 23.75 30.41
CA SER A 8 -28.42 24.68 31.29
C SER A 8 -27.50 23.96 32.28
N ILE A 9 -27.98 22.85 32.85
CA ILE A 9 -27.25 22.06 33.85
C ILE A 9 -26.22 21.13 33.18
N HIS A 10 -26.54 20.55 32.01
CA HIS A 10 -25.69 19.53 31.38
C HIS A 10 -24.94 20.01 30.14
N GLY A 11 -25.45 21.02 29.42
CA GLY A 11 -24.80 21.60 28.22
C GLY A 11 -23.57 22.44 28.56
N ARG A 12 -23.48 22.97 29.79
CA ARG A 12 -22.29 23.66 30.29
C ARG A 12 -21.07 22.75 30.40
N LYS A 13 -21.27 21.42 30.45
CA LYS A 13 -20.21 20.40 30.52
C LYS A 13 -19.56 20.11 29.17
N LEU A 14 -20.14 20.59 28.06
CA LEU A 14 -19.62 20.40 26.70
C LEU A 14 -19.17 21.71 26.03
N GLY A 15 -19.16 22.84 26.75
CA GLY A 15 -18.65 24.12 26.22
C GLY A 15 -19.47 24.74 25.09
N VAL A 16 -20.61 24.16 24.70
CA VAL A 16 -21.43 24.68 23.60
C VAL A 16 -22.45 25.68 24.15
N THR A 17 -22.03 26.93 24.31
CA THR A 17 -22.98 28.04 24.51
C THR A 17 -23.50 28.48 23.15
N ARG A 18 -24.82 28.52 22.97
CA ARG A 18 -25.49 28.91 21.72
C ARG A 18 -25.35 30.41 21.45
N SER A 19 -24.17 30.83 21.00
CA SER A 19 -23.94 31.98 20.12
C SER A 19 -22.44 31.98 19.79
N ALA A 20 -22.08 31.59 18.57
CA ALA A 20 -20.72 31.67 18.02
C ALA A 20 -19.59 31.27 19.00
N PRO A 21 -19.25 29.97 19.16
CA PRO A 21 -18.17 29.56 20.02
C PRO A 21 -16.85 30.18 19.50
N THR A 22 -16.38 31.23 20.18
CA THR A 22 -15.09 31.89 19.90
C THR A 22 -13.92 31.22 20.61
N LYS A 23 -14.21 30.21 21.44
CA LYS A 23 -13.24 29.58 22.35
C LYS A 23 -13.50 28.09 22.46
N LEU A 24 -12.44 27.30 22.30
CA LEU A 24 -12.43 25.87 22.59
C LEU A 24 -11.84 25.70 24.00
N VAL A 25 -12.58 25.03 24.88
CA VAL A 25 -12.12 24.68 26.23
C VAL A 25 -12.03 23.16 26.29
N LEU A 26 -10.84 22.64 26.57
CA LEU A 26 -10.58 21.21 26.73
C LEU A 26 -10.23 20.96 28.19
N ASP A 27 -10.95 20.03 28.84
CA ASP A 27 -10.75 19.65 30.25
C ASP A 27 -10.68 20.82 31.24
N GLY A 28 -11.47 21.87 30.99
CA GLY A 28 -11.52 23.06 31.84
C GLY A 28 -10.36 24.03 31.65
N VAL A 29 -9.43 23.75 30.72
CA VAL A 29 -8.34 24.64 30.34
C VAL A 29 -8.71 25.37 29.05
N GLU A 30 -8.72 26.71 29.13
CA GLU A 30 -8.92 27.56 27.95
C GLU A 30 -7.75 27.36 26.99
N GLN A 31 -8.06 26.94 25.75
CA GLN A 31 -7.02 26.79 24.74
C GLN A 31 -6.61 28.17 24.24
N PRO A 32 -5.30 28.41 24.01
CA PRO A 32 -4.84 29.68 23.49
C PRO A 32 -5.54 29.99 22.16
N PRO A 33 -5.89 31.26 21.89
CA PRO A 33 -6.50 31.64 20.63
C PRO A 33 -5.56 31.25 19.49
N VAL A 34 -6.09 30.55 18.48
CA VAL A 34 -5.33 30.16 17.28
C VAL A 34 -5.13 31.42 16.43
N THR A 35 -4.22 32.31 16.84
CA THR A 35 -3.88 33.52 16.11
C THR A 35 -2.88 33.17 15.02
N GLY A 36 -3.42 32.68 13.92
CA GLY A 36 -2.68 32.38 12.71
C GLY A 36 -3.49 31.42 11.88
N ALA A 37 -3.94 31.88 10.72
CA ALA A 37 -4.06 31.00 9.57
C ALA A 37 -2.64 30.55 9.20
N GLY A 38 -2.03 29.75 10.08
CA GLY A 38 -0.85 28.99 9.75
C GLY A 38 -1.32 28.00 8.72
N GLU A 39 -1.01 28.31 7.45
CA GLU A 39 -0.97 27.34 6.38
C GLU A 39 -0.47 26.02 6.96
N VAL A 40 -1.26 24.96 6.78
CA VAL A 40 -0.80 23.62 7.13
C VAL A 40 0.38 23.34 6.20
N VAL A 41 1.59 23.68 6.65
CA VAL A 41 2.82 23.40 5.93
C VAL A 41 3.01 21.89 6.01
N THR A 42 2.50 21.17 5.03
CA THR A 42 2.79 19.75 4.83
C THR A 42 4.15 19.62 4.14
N THR A 43 5.23 20.02 4.81
CA THR A 43 6.57 19.59 4.41
C THR A 43 6.83 18.24 5.08
N GLY A 44 7.04 17.21 4.26
CA GLY A 44 7.09 15.81 4.66
C GLY A 44 8.16 15.48 5.70
N GLY A 45 7.82 15.68 6.96
CA GLY A 45 8.64 15.37 8.12
C GLY A 45 7.74 15.26 9.34
N ASN A 46 7.92 14.18 10.09
CA ASN A 46 7.19 13.80 11.30
C ASN A 46 7.01 15.01 12.27
N GLN A 47 5.81 15.58 12.33
CA GLN A 47 5.46 16.62 13.30
C GLN A 47 4.67 15.98 14.44
N LEU A 48 5.25 16.00 15.64
CA LEU A 48 4.54 15.66 16.87
C LEU A 48 3.71 16.89 17.27
N LEU A 49 2.43 16.88 16.91
CA LEU A 49 1.44 17.87 17.37
C LEU A 49 0.79 17.33 18.65
N ASP A 50 0.82 18.15 19.70
CA ASP A 50 0.29 17.88 21.03
C ASP A 50 -1.19 17.42 20.97
N GLY A 51 -1.45 16.21 21.48
CA GLY A 51 -2.79 15.74 21.87
C GLY A 51 -3.77 15.26 20.79
N ALA A 52 -3.53 15.48 19.49
CA ALA A 52 -4.44 14.99 18.45
C ALA A 52 -3.98 13.62 17.91
N PHE A 53 -4.77 12.58 18.16
CA PHE A 53 -4.58 11.26 17.56
C PHE A 53 -4.64 11.40 16.04
N THR A 54 -3.47 11.45 15.40
CA THR A 54 -3.39 11.52 13.94
C THR A 54 -3.64 10.12 13.44
N PHE A 55 -4.83 9.87 12.90
CA PHE A 55 -4.98 8.78 11.95
C PHE A 55 -4.12 9.16 10.75
N ILE A 56 -2.87 8.69 10.73
CA ILE A 56 -2.18 8.48 9.47
C ILE A 56 -3.02 7.40 8.79
N ALA A 57 -4.03 7.83 8.03
CA ALA A 57 -4.59 6.96 7.03
C ALA A 57 -3.42 6.62 6.13
N MET A 58 -2.81 5.45 6.35
CA MET A 58 -2.03 4.77 5.33
C MET A 58 -3.04 4.52 4.22
N GLN A 59 -3.31 5.52 3.38
CA GLN A 59 -3.85 5.27 2.07
C GLN A 59 -2.71 4.59 1.34
N PRO A 60 -2.81 3.29 1.00
CA PRO A 60 -1.84 2.71 0.10
C PRO A 60 -2.02 3.44 -1.23
N THR A 61 -1.17 4.43 -1.51
CA THR A 61 -1.05 4.93 -2.86
C THR A 61 -0.51 3.77 -3.67
N VAL A 62 -1.27 3.30 -4.64
CA VAL A 62 -0.76 2.34 -5.63
C VAL A 62 0.42 3.02 -6.30
N GLY A 63 1.63 2.53 -6.02
CA GLY A 63 2.85 3.32 -6.20
C GLY A 63 3.29 3.46 -7.65
N ALA A 64 2.90 2.52 -8.52
CA ALA A 64 3.23 2.52 -9.93
C ALA A 64 2.34 1.54 -10.71
N THR A 65 2.25 1.75 -12.03
CA THR A 65 1.73 0.76 -12.97
C THR A 65 2.90 0.15 -13.75
N TYR A 66 2.96 -1.18 -13.80
CA TYR A 66 3.93 -1.93 -14.58
C TYR A 66 3.23 -2.67 -15.71
N ALA A 67 3.61 -2.33 -16.94
CA ALA A 67 3.10 -2.97 -18.14
C ALA A 67 4.06 -4.06 -18.57
N ALA A 68 3.59 -5.30 -18.55
CA ALA A 68 4.35 -6.47 -18.97
C ALA A 68 4.90 -6.26 -20.39
N THR A 69 6.15 -6.66 -20.62
CA THR A 69 6.85 -6.51 -21.91
C THR A 69 7.39 -7.86 -22.38
N ALA A 70 7.71 -7.98 -23.66
CA ALA A 70 8.16 -9.26 -24.23
C ALA A 70 9.45 -9.82 -23.59
N ASP A 71 10.25 -8.97 -22.94
CA ASP A 71 11.49 -9.35 -22.28
C ASP A 71 11.53 -8.99 -20.78
N GLY A 72 10.45 -8.40 -20.26
CA GLY A 72 10.34 -7.95 -18.89
C GLY A 72 11.16 -6.71 -18.56
N THR A 73 11.67 -5.98 -19.55
CA THR A 73 12.44 -4.74 -19.36
C THR A 73 11.56 -3.49 -19.49
N GLY A 74 12.12 -2.32 -19.16
CA GLY A 74 11.41 -1.03 -19.25
C GLY A 74 10.21 -0.98 -18.32
N THR A 75 9.00 -0.86 -18.89
CA THR A 75 7.74 -0.81 -18.11
C THR A 75 7.40 -2.12 -17.44
N GLY A 76 7.97 -3.24 -17.89
CA GLY A 76 7.80 -4.56 -17.27
C GLY A 76 8.65 -4.75 -16.02
N GLN A 77 9.58 -3.84 -15.74
CA GLN A 77 10.50 -3.97 -14.62
C GLN A 77 10.00 -3.23 -13.38
N VAL A 78 9.74 -3.99 -12.32
CA VAL A 78 9.31 -3.44 -11.04
C VAL A 78 10.47 -2.70 -10.37
N ALA A 79 10.22 -1.47 -9.93
CA ALA A 79 11.19 -0.68 -9.20
C ALA A 79 11.36 -1.19 -7.77
N GLY A 80 12.57 -1.11 -7.22
CA GLY A 80 12.91 -1.73 -5.95
C GLY A 80 12.08 -1.27 -4.73
N ALA A 81 11.55 -0.06 -4.69
CA ALA A 81 10.94 0.50 -3.47
C ALA A 81 9.42 0.29 -3.35
N VAL A 82 8.81 -0.53 -4.20
CA VAL A 82 7.34 -0.60 -4.29
C VAL A 82 6.74 -1.71 -3.43
N SER A 83 5.78 -1.35 -2.58
CA SER A 83 5.00 -2.30 -1.78
C SER A 83 3.71 -2.76 -2.45
N MET A 84 3.11 -1.91 -3.29
CA MET A 84 1.89 -2.21 -4.05
C MET A 84 1.96 -1.53 -5.42
N ALA A 85 1.66 -2.27 -6.48
CA ALA A 85 1.65 -1.77 -7.85
C ALA A 85 0.50 -2.37 -8.67
N GLN A 86 0.11 -1.69 -9.73
CA GLN A 86 -0.81 -2.25 -10.73
C GLN A 86 -0.02 -3.01 -11.80
N ALA A 87 -0.37 -4.27 -12.05
CA ALA A 87 0.10 -4.97 -13.24
C ALA A 87 -0.87 -4.76 -14.41
N THR A 88 -0.34 -4.60 -15.62
CA THR A 88 -1.13 -4.65 -16.86
C THR A 88 -0.41 -5.52 -17.88
N SER A 89 -1.17 -6.28 -18.66
CA SER A 89 -0.65 -7.03 -19.80
C SER A 89 -1.71 -7.08 -20.90
N ASP A 90 -1.28 -7.23 -22.13
CA ASP A 90 -2.09 -7.43 -23.34
C ASP A 90 -1.87 -8.83 -23.96
N ASP A 91 -0.91 -9.62 -23.46
CA ASP A 91 -0.60 -10.98 -23.91
C ASP A 91 -0.08 -11.83 -22.74
N VAL A 92 -0.40 -13.13 -22.73
CA VAL A 92 -0.03 -14.04 -21.64
C VAL A 92 1.47 -14.34 -21.57
N ASN A 93 2.21 -14.20 -22.67
CA ASN A 93 3.65 -14.47 -22.75
C ASN A 93 4.50 -13.23 -22.43
N LYS A 94 3.89 -12.10 -22.04
CA LYS A 94 4.63 -10.92 -21.62
C LYS A 94 4.99 -11.01 -20.15
N ILE A 95 6.07 -10.35 -19.80
CA ILE A 95 6.79 -10.58 -18.56
C ILE A 95 6.75 -9.33 -17.68
N ILE A 96 6.54 -9.53 -16.39
CA ILE A 96 6.88 -8.58 -15.34
C ILE A 96 8.11 -9.10 -14.59
N THR A 97 9.17 -8.29 -14.53
CA THR A 97 10.41 -8.62 -13.83
C THR A 97 10.41 -8.03 -12.42
N LEU A 98 10.51 -8.90 -11.41
CA LEU A 98 10.69 -8.53 -10.01
C LEU A 98 12.02 -7.79 -9.80
N PRO A 99 12.11 -6.87 -8.82
CA PRO A 99 13.36 -6.18 -8.55
C PRO A 99 14.41 -7.13 -7.98
N ASN A 100 15.65 -6.65 -7.85
CA ASN A 100 16.66 -7.40 -7.10
C ASN A 100 16.20 -7.66 -5.66
N PRO A 101 16.29 -8.91 -5.17
CA PRO A 101 15.95 -9.25 -3.80
C PRO A 101 16.86 -8.49 -2.82
N LEU A 102 16.27 -7.66 -1.96
CA LEU A 102 16.95 -7.07 -0.81
C LEU A 102 16.39 -7.73 0.44
N THR A 103 17.27 -8.34 1.24
CA THR A 103 16.87 -9.01 2.48
C THR A 103 16.22 -8.00 3.43
N GLY A 104 15.02 -8.32 3.92
CA GLY A 104 14.38 -7.58 5.02
C GLY A 104 13.40 -6.47 4.65
N THR A 105 13.01 -6.25 3.39
CA THR A 105 12.08 -5.12 3.12
C THR A 105 11.22 -5.19 1.85
N LYS A 106 11.30 -6.24 1.02
CA LYS A 106 10.48 -6.30 -0.20
C LYS A 106 9.30 -7.25 -0.06
N PHE A 107 8.16 -6.64 0.23
CA PHE A 107 6.83 -7.19 0.02
C PHE A 107 6.25 -6.47 -1.20
N LEU A 108 5.73 -7.20 -2.17
CA LEU A 108 5.13 -6.65 -3.38
C LEU A 108 3.74 -7.26 -3.56
N VAL A 109 2.75 -6.38 -3.68
CA VAL A 109 1.43 -6.73 -4.16
C VAL A 109 1.28 -6.23 -5.59
N LEU A 110 1.02 -7.12 -6.54
CA LEU A 110 0.61 -6.74 -7.88
C LEU A 110 -0.90 -6.91 -8.00
N LEU A 111 -1.58 -5.79 -8.23
CA LEU A 111 -3.01 -5.78 -8.47
C LEU A 111 -3.34 -6.51 -9.79
N PRO A 112 -4.52 -7.14 -9.87
CA PRO A 112 -4.88 -7.97 -11.01
C PRO A 112 -4.78 -7.26 -12.36
N ALA A 113 -4.14 -7.92 -13.32
CA ALA A 113 -4.21 -7.56 -14.73
C ALA A 113 -5.42 -8.24 -15.39
N ALA A 114 -6.01 -7.59 -16.40
CA ALA A 114 -7.13 -8.17 -17.16
C ALA A 114 -6.70 -9.38 -18.00
N THR A 115 -5.46 -9.37 -18.49
CA THR A 115 -4.81 -10.48 -19.19
C THR A 115 -3.74 -11.09 -18.29
N GLY A 116 -3.53 -12.41 -18.39
CA GLY A 116 -2.41 -13.07 -17.71
C GLY A 116 -1.05 -12.55 -18.20
N TYR A 117 0.01 -12.93 -17.48
CA TYR A 117 1.39 -12.58 -17.80
C TYR A 117 2.35 -13.54 -17.08
N GLU A 118 3.63 -13.50 -17.43
CA GLU A 118 4.70 -14.25 -16.79
C GLU A 118 5.41 -13.40 -15.72
N LEU A 119 5.70 -13.99 -14.58
CA LEU A 119 6.52 -13.36 -13.54
C LEU A 119 7.94 -13.91 -13.60
N ARG A 120 8.92 -13.02 -13.73
CA ARG A 120 10.35 -13.36 -13.79
C ARG A 120 11.11 -12.65 -12.68
N SER A 121 12.14 -13.29 -12.12
CA SER A 121 13.06 -12.58 -11.21
C SER A 121 14.09 -11.77 -12.00
N HIS A 122 14.71 -10.76 -11.38
CA HIS A 122 15.75 -9.93 -12.04
C HIS A 122 16.95 -10.75 -12.57
N SER A 123 17.23 -11.90 -11.95
CA SER A 123 18.33 -12.77 -12.34
C SER A 123 17.84 -14.22 -12.26
N PRO A 124 17.04 -14.69 -13.25
CA PRO A 124 16.26 -15.92 -13.14
C PRO A 124 17.12 -17.17 -13.00
N ALA A 125 18.37 -17.13 -13.49
CA ALA A 125 19.34 -18.20 -13.30
C ALA A 125 19.78 -18.42 -11.84
N THR A 126 19.72 -17.38 -10.99
CA THR A 126 20.29 -17.41 -9.64
C THR A 126 19.31 -17.00 -8.55
N VAL A 127 18.19 -16.36 -8.91
CA VAL A 127 17.15 -15.89 -7.99
C VAL A 127 15.87 -16.65 -8.25
N SER A 128 15.43 -17.45 -7.28
CA SER A 128 14.28 -18.33 -7.46
C SER A 128 12.94 -17.67 -7.13
N ILE A 129 11.88 -18.14 -7.76
CA ILE A 129 10.48 -17.90 -7.36
C ILE A 129 9.89 -19.24 -6.92
N ASN A 130 9.44 -19.31 -5.67
CA ASN A 130 8.91 -20.53 -5.06
C ASN A 130 9.79 -21.77 -5.25
N GLY A 131 11.12 -21.57 -5.28
CA GLY A 131 12.12 -22.63 -5.39
C GLY A 131 12.57 -22.95 -6.82
N GLY A 132 11.89 -22.43 -7.86
CA GLY A 132 12.28 -22.60 -9.25
C GLY A 132 13.23 -21.50 -9.77
N SER A 133 14.20 -21.86 -10.61
CA SER A 133 15.21 -20.97 -11.22
C SER A 133 15.76 -21.55 -12.52
N GLY A 134 16.24 -20.70 -13.43
CA GLY A 134 16.78 -21.06 -14.75
C GLY A 134 16.95 -19.82 -15.63
N ALA A 135 17.72 -19.89 -16.72
CA ALA A 135 18.08 -18.71 -17.52
C ALA A 135 16.88 -17.89 -18.05
N ASN A 136 15.74 -18.55 -18.28
CA ASN A 136 14.48 -17.95 -18.70
C ASN A 136 13.32 -18.37 -17.77
N ALA A 137 13.64 -18.74 -16.53
CA ALA A 137 12.62 -19.33 -15.65
C ALA A 137 11.57 -18.30 -15.25
N GLU A 138 10.31 -18.68 -15.43
CA GLU A 138 9.13 -17.84 -15.25
C GLU A 138 8.02 -18.58 -14.52
N SER A 139 7.15 -17.81 -13.88
CA SER A 139 5.93 -18.31 -13.25
C SER A 139 4.71 -17.66 -13.89
N ALA A 140 3.82 -18.49 -14.44
CA ALA A 140 2.59 -18.01 -15.06
C ALA A 140 1.64 -17.41 -14.02
N ILE A 141 1.16 -16.19 -14.31
CA ILE A 141 0.14 -15.50 -13.52
C ILE A 141 -1.17 -15.46 -14.32
N PRO A 142 -2.24 -16.09 -13.82
CA PRO A 142 -3.51 -16.08 -14.51
C PRO A 142 -4.16 -14.69 -14.49
N ALA A 143 -4.98 -14.42 -15.51
CA ALA A 143 -5.80 -13.21 -15.59
C ALA A 143 -6.66 -13.02 -14.33
N GLY A 144 -6.78 -11.78 -13.86
CA GLY A 144 -7.63 -11.44 -12.72
C GLY A 144 -7.10 -11.87 -11.35
N ALA A 145 -5.88 -12.43 -11.27
CA ALA A 145 -5.28 -12.82 -10.00
C ALA A 145 -4.50 -11.67 -9.34
N LEU A 146 -4.73 -11.49 -8.04
CA LEU A 146 -3.87 -10.67 -7.18
C LEU A 146 -2.62 -11.47 -6.85
N VAL A 147 -1.44 -10.88 -7.00
CA VAL A 147 -0.16 -11.53 -6.63
C VAL A 147 0.34 -10.93 -5.33
N VAL A 148 0.72 -11.80 -4.38
CA VAL A 148 1.39 -11.42 -3.14
C VAL A 148 2.70 -12.16 -3.05
N ILE A 149 3.82 -11.43 -3.08
CA ILE A 149 5.15 -12.02 -3.12
C ILE A 149 6.14 -11.23 -2.25
N TRP A 150 7.07 -11.92 -1.60
CA TRP A 150 8.08 -11.29 -0.76
C TRP A 150 9.42 -12.01 -0.87
N CYS A 151 10.47 -11.26 -0.57
CA CYS A 151 11.84 -11.77 -0.56
C CYS A 151 12.14 -12.42 0.80
N THR A 152 12.36 -13.74 0.83
CA THR A 152 12.73 -14.48 2.07
C THR A 152 14.23 -14.69 2.24
N GLY A 153 15.03 -14.16 1.33
CA GLY A 153 16.48 -14.12 1.40
C GLY A 153 17.07 -13.50 0.14
N ALA A 154 18.37 -13.20 0.14
CA ALA A 154 19.06 -12.49 -0.95
C ALA A 154 18.97 -13.12 -2.36
N ALA A 155 18.37 -14.30 -2.51
CA ALA A 155 18.20 -14.97 -3.80
C ALA A 155 16.85 -15.73 -3.92
N LYS A 156 15.85 -15.36 -3.11
CA LYS A 156 14.59 -16.13 -3.02
C LYS A 156 13.38 -15.22 -2.92
N TRP A 157 12.44 -15.41 -3.84
CA TRP A 157 11.09 -14.89 -3.78
C TRP A 157 10.12 -16.02 -3.42
N GLN A 158 9.17 -15.71 -2.55
CA GLN A 158 8.08 -16.61 -2.18
C GLN A 158 6.76 -15.89 -2.24
N GLY A 159 5.72 -16.54 -2.77
CA GLY A 159 4.43 -15.91 -2.95
C GLY A 159 3.30 -16.83 -3.37
N PHE A 160 2.12 -16.23 -3.45
CA PHE A 160 0.87 -16.88 -3.82
C PHE A 160 -0.01 -15.90 -4.61
N THR A 161 -1.04 -16.43 -5.26
CA THR A 161 -2.10 -15.66 -5.91
C THR A 161 -3.41 -15.77 -5.15
N ILE A 162 -4.26 -14.76 -5.32
CA ILE A 162 -5.65 -14.76 -4.90
C ILE A 162 -6.52 -14.53 -6.15
N ALA A 163 -7.35 -15.51 -6.51
CA ALA A 163 -8.28 -15.40 -7.63
C ALA A 163 -9.48 -14.50 -7.29
N ALA A 164 -10.25 -14.08 -8.30
CA ALA A 164 -11.42 -13.21 -8.13
C ALA A 164 -12.51 -13.78 -7.19
N ASN A 165 -12.56 -15.11 -7.03
CA ASN A 165 -13.48 -15.78 -6.10
C ASN A 165 -12.88 -15.97 -4.69
N GLY A 166 -11.69 -15.42 -4.41
CA GLY A 166 -11.00 -15.54 -3.12
C GLY A 166 -10.16 -16.81 -2.94
N THR A 167 -10.05 -17.68 -3.95
CA THR A 167 -9.20 -18.88 -3.87
C THR A 167 -7.72 -18.48 -3.78
N VAL A 168 -7.01 -19.03 -2.80
CA VAL A 168 -5.57 -18.84 -2.63
C VAL A 168 -4.82 -20.03 -3.21
N ALA A 169 -3.83 -19.78 -4.06
CA ALA A 169 -2.96 -20.82 -4.62
C ALA A 169 -1.50 -20.35 -4.63
N GLY A 170 -0.55 -21.27 -4.39
CA GLY A 170 0.86 -20.96 -4.54
C GLY A 170 1.16 -20.56 -5.99
N ILE A 171 2.03 -19.56 -6.18
CA ILE A 171 2.61 -19.29 -7.52
C ILE A 171 3.41 -20.54 -7.91
N GLU A 172 3.33 -20.97 -9.17
CA GLU A 172 4.12 -22.10 -9.63
C GLU A 172 5.62 -21.80 -9.51
N ALA A 173 6.42 -22.81 -9.19
CA ALA A 173 7.87 -22.65 -9.15
C ALA A 173 8.37 -22.23 -10.54
N ALA A 174 9.21 -21.20 -10.62
CA ALA A 174 9.65 -20.71 -11.91
C ALA A 174 10.40 -21.79 -12.71
N ALA A 175 9.99 -21.98 -13.96
CA ALA A 175 10.54 -23.00 -14.86
C ALA A 175 10.84 -22.39 -16.24
N ALA A 176 11.81 -22.98 -16.96
CA ALA A 176 12.28 -22.53 -18.26
C ALA A 176 11.73 -23.37 -19.41
#